data_AF-M0FF64-F1
#
_entry.id   AF-M0FF64-F1
#
_cell.length_a   1.000
_cell.length_b   1.000
_cell.length_c   1.000
_cell.angle_alpha   90.00
_cell.angle_beta   90.00
_cell.angle_gamma   90.00
#
_symmetry.space_group_name_H-M   'P 1'
#
loop_
_entity.id
_entity.type
_entity.pdbx_description
1 polymer ?
#
loop_
_entity_poly.entity_id
_entity_poly.type
_entity_poly.pdbx_seq_one_letter_code
_entity_poly.pdbx_strand_id
1 'polypeptide(L)'
;MPLALPSLSASVSPLAVSPLVTSATADSIVGWLWTLLLFLFLGLVAAGLCVPFLAVERVRSLFRALPPAGRTLPSFVAVSVALSTPYLAGVVLTVALVDSAGPGWREGLLLTALFAGFAPIILAPAVAVIGLPRLGIDWDPTGYGPSTWAILLAGGLWYAFLAAVPLVALAVGMALPGGY
;
A
#
# COMPACT_ATOMS: atom_id res chain seq x y z
N MET A 1 49.14 35.19 46.22
CA MET A 1 48.95 35.12 44.74
C MET A 1 47.55 34.58 44.48
N PRO A 2 46.62 35.39 43.94
CA PRO A 2 45.23 35.00 43.74
C PRO A 2 45.07 34.13 42.47
N LEU A 3 44.21 33.10 42.56
CA LEU A 3 43.79 32.24 41.45
C LEU A 3 42.96 33.02 40.43
N ALA A 4 43.35 32.99 39.16
CA ALA A 4 42.53 33.42 38.03
C ALA A 4 41.79 32.20 37.45
N LEU A 5 40.46 32.19 37.54
CA LEU A 5 39.60 31.22 36.85
C LEU A 5 39.22 31.79 35.47
N PRO A 6 39.39 31.04 34.36
CA PRO A 6 38.88 31.46 33.06
C PRO A 6 37.35 31.33 33.02
N SER A 7 36.68 32.43 32.69
CA SER A 7 35.25 32.50 32.43
C SER A 7 34.89 31.70 31.16
N LEU A 8 34.27 30.54 31.34
CA LEU A 8 33.58 29.80 30.28
C LEU A 8 32.28 30.54 29.94
N SER A 9 32.37 31.55 29.08
CA SER A 9 31.22 32.06 28.33
C SER A 9 30.79 30.98 27.35
N ALA A 10 29.97 30.03 27.81
CA ALA A 10 29.26 29.11 26.94
C ALA A 10 28.26 29.94 26.12
N SER A 11 28.69 30.34 24.93
CA SER A 11 27.80 30.80 23.87
C SER A 11 26.90 29.64 23.48
N VAL A 12 25.73 29.54 24.13
CA VAL A 12 24.62 28.73 23.66
C VAL A 12 24.06 29.47 22.45
N SER A 13 24.63 29.20 21.27
CA SER A 13 24.00 29.56 20.01
C SER A 13 22.69 28.77 19.94
N PRO A 14 21.51 29.42 19.85
CA PRO A 14 20.30 28.69 19.56
C PRO A 14 20.51 28.03 18.20
N LEU A 15 20.16 26.74 18.14
CA LEU A 15 20.15 25.91 16.94
C LEU A 15 19.36 26.68 15.86
N ALA A 16 20.05 27.42 15.01
CA ALA A 16 19.45 28.10 13.88
C ALA A 16 19.06 27.01 12.89
N VAL A 17 17.84 26.51 13.04
CA VAL A 17 17.20 25.64 12.05
C VAL A 17 17.20 26.44 10.75
N SER A 18 18.18 26.14 9.90
CA SER A 18 18.40 26.90 8.69
C SER A 18 17.19 26.70 7.76
N PRO A 19 16.71 27.75 7.08
CA PRO A 19 15.57 27.66 6.16
C PRO A 19 15.79 26.63 5.04
N LEU A 20 17.05 26.30 4.77
CA LEU A 20 17.48 25.27 3.83
C LEU A 20 17.12 23.84 4.28
N VAL A 21 17.17 23.56 5.59
CA VAL A 21 16.79 22.25 6.15
C VAL A 21 15.26 22.11 6.08
N THR A 22 14.51 23.19 6.34
CA THR A 22 13.05 23.17 6.24
C THR A 22 12.56 23.00 4.80
N SER A 23 13.21 23.60 3.81
CA SER A 23 12.84 23.41 2.39
C SER A 23 13.16 22.00 1.91
N ALA A 24 14.33 21.44 2.27
CA ALA A 24 14.69 20.08 1.90
C ALA A 24 13.74 19.03 2.52
N THR A 25 13.32 19.23 3.78
CA THR A 25 12.30 18.37 4.39
C THR A 25 10.94 18.53 3.74
N ALA A 26 10.55 19.75 3.35
CA ALA A 26 9.28 19.98 2.68
C ALA A 26 9.24 19.32 1.29
N ASP A 27 10.32 19.44 0.51
CA ASP A 27 10.44 18.79 -0.80
C ASP A 27 10.41 17.26 -0.67
N SER A 28 11.07 16.71 0.35
CA SER A 28 11.01 15.27 0.64
C SER A 28 9.60 14.82 1.03
N ILE A 29 8.92 15.54 1.92
CA ILE A 29 7.54 15.26 2.33
C ILE A 29 6.60 15.31 1.11
N VAL A 30 6.75 16.33 0.26
CA VAL A 30 5.97 16.46 -0.98
C VAL A 30 6.23 15.29 -1.92
N GLY A 31 7.49 14.86 -2.07
CA GLY A 31 7.85 13.66 -2.83
C GLY A 31 7.17 12.40 -2.30
N TRP A 32 7.15 12.19 -0.98
CA TRP A 32 6.44 11.08 -0.35
C TRP A 32 4.93 11.16 -0.52
N LEU A 33 4.35 12.35 -0.38
CA LEU A 33 2.92 12.58 -0.58
C LEU A 33 2.52 12.25 -2.02
N TRP A 34 3.38 12.62 -2.99
CA TRP A 34 3.18 12.31 -4.39
C TRP A 34 3.27 10.81 -4.65
N THR A 35 4.24 10.11 -4.08
CA THR A 35 4.34 8.64 -4.16
C THR A 35 3.11 7.95 -3.57
N LEU A 36 2.64 8.39 -2.40
CA LEU A 36 1.41 7.91 -1.79
C LEU A 36 0.20 8.15 -2.69
N LEU A 37 0.11 9.34 -3.28
CA LEU A 37 -0.98 9.72 -4.18
C LEU A 37 -0.97 8.88 -5.46
N LEU A 38 0.21 8.62 -6.04
CA LEU A 38 0.36 7.75 -7.20
C LEU A 38 -0.05 6.31 -6.88
N PHE A 39 0.39 5.77 -5.75
CA PHE A 39 -0.03 4.43 -5.30
C PHE A 39 -1.53 4.35 -5.03
N LEU A 40 -2.09 5.37 -4.40
CA LEU A 40 -3.52 5.45 -4.14
C LEU A 40 -4.31 5.54 -5.45
N PHE A 41 -3.90 6.41 -6.36
CA PHE A 41 -4.52 6.56 -7.68
C PHE A 41 -4.49 5.25 -8.46
N LEU A 42 -3.36 4.57 -8.43
CA LEU A 42 -3.14 3.30 -9.11
C LEU A 42 -3.96 2.16 -8.49
N GLY A 43 -4.05 2.10 -7.16
CA GLY A 43 -4.98 1.22 -6.46
C GLY A 43 -6.44 1.53 -6.80
N LEU A 44 -6.79 2.80 -7.01
CA LEU A 44 -8.11 3.25 -7.44
C LEU A 44 -8.40 2.87 -8.90
N VAL A 45 -7.41 2.97 -9.78
CA VAL A 45 -7.51 2.54 -11.19
C VAL A 45 -7.65 1.02 -11.26
N ALA A 46 -6.87 0.27 -10.47
CA ALA A 46 -7.03 -1.17 -10.35
C ALA A 46 -8.42 -1.54 -9.83
N ALA A 47 -8.93 -0.81 -8.83
CA ALA A 47 -10.30 -0.96 -8.35
C ALA A 47 -11.34 -0.64 -9.45
N GLY A 48 -11.14 0.43 -10.23
CA GLY A 48 -11.96 0.78 -11.37
C GLY A 48 -12.00 -0.32 -12.43
N LEU A 49 -10.85 -0.95 -12.72
CA LEU A 49 -10.73 -2.08 -13.63
C LEU A 49 -11.32 -3.38 -13.06
N CYS A 50 -11.54 -3.45 -11.74
CA CYS A 50 -12.26 -4.53 -11.08
C CYS A 50 -13.79 -4.29 -11.00
N VAL A 51 -14.31 -3.13 -11.43
CA VAL A 51 -15.76 -2.84 -11.48
C VAL A 51 -16.59 -3.91 -12.22
N PRO A 52 -16.15 -4.54 -13.34
CA PRO A 52 -16.94 -5.62 -13.95
C PRO A 52 -17.24 -6.79 -13.00
N PHE A 53 -16.40 -7.06 -11.99
CA PHE A 53 -16.69 -8.08 -10.99
C PHE A 53 -17.88 -7.72 -10.09
N LEU A 54 -18.21 -6.43 -9.93
CA LEU A 54 -19.43 -5.98 -9.23
C LEU A 54 -20.72 -6.31 -9.99
N ALA A 55 -20.63 -6.63 -11.29
CA ALA A 55 -21.79 -7.14 -12.03
C ALA A 55 -22.26 -8.48 -11.45
N VAL A 56 -21.35 -9.28 -10.90
CA VAL A 56 -21.66 -10.54 -10.24
C VAL A 56 -22.45 -10.28 -8.97
N GLU A 57 -23.66 -10.83 -8.90
CA GLU A 57 -24.60 -10.64 -7.79
C GLU A 57 -24.01 -11.02 -6.43
N ARG A 58 -23.18 -12.07 -6.38
CA ARG A 58 -22.48 -12.54 -5.17
C ARG A 58 -21.41 -11.58 -4.67
N VAL A 59 -20.63 -10.98 -5.57
CA VAL A 59 -19.61 -10.00 -5.17
C VAL A 59 -20.29 -8.72 -4.70
N ARG A 60 -21.38 -8.34 -5.36
CA ARG A 60 -22.22 -7.20 -4.95
C ARG A 60 -22.94 -7.44 -3.62
N SER A 61 -23.35 -8.67 -3.30
CA SER A 61 -23.91 -9.00 -1.98
C SER A 61 -22.86 -8.89 -0.88
N LEU A 62 -21.63 -9.36 -1.13
CA LEU A 62 -20.48 -9.17 -0.22
C LEU A 62 -20.31 -7.70 0.16
N PHE A 63 -20.20 -6.80 -0.82
CA PHE A 63 -19.97 -5.37 -0.54
C PHE A 63 -21.17 -4.66 0.09
N ARG A 64 -22.40 -5.16 -0.12
CA ARG A 64 -23.59 -4.66 0.58
C ARG A 64 -23.66 -5.09 2.03
N ALA A 65 -23.17 -6.29 2.34
CA ALA A 65 -23.15 -6.84 3.69
C ALA A 65 -22.05 -6.20 4.56
N LEU A 66 -20.98 -5.67 3.93
CA LEU A 66 -19.93 -4.94 4.63
C LEU A 66 -20.40 -3.56 5.14
N PRO A 67 -20.03 -3.18 6.39
CA PRO A 67 -20.28 -1.84 6.90
C PRO A 67 -19.44 -0.80 6.13
N PRO A 68 -20.02 0.32 5.63
CA PRO A 68 -21.38 0.83 5.84
C PRO A 68 -22.44 0.05 5.04
N ALA A 69 -23.34 -0.63 5.76
CA ALA A 69 -24.29 -1.57 5.17
C ALA A 69 -25.17 -0.89 4.08
N GLY A 70 -25.35 -1.59 2.96
CA GLY A 70 -26.14 -1.10 1.83
C GLY A 70 -25.45 -0.10 0.91
N ARG A 71 -24.23 0.39 1.24
CA ARG A 71 -23.46 1.30 0.36
C ARG A 71 -22.26 0.56 -0.26
N THR A 72 -22.42 0.07 -1.48
CA THR A 72 -21.39 -0.71 -2.19
C THR A 72 -20.11 0.07 -2.48
N LEU A 73 -20.25 1.33 -2.91
CA LEU A 73 -19.13 2.16 -3.33
C LEU A 73 -18.12 2.47 -2.20
N PRO A 74 -18.54 2.94 -1.00
CA PRO A 74 -17.59 3.18 0.09
C PRO A 74 -16.94 1.90 0.60
N SER A 75 -17.68 0.78 0.70
CA SER A 75 -17.11 -0.52 1.08
C SER A 75 -16.08 -1.01 0.05
N PHE A 76 -16.36 -0.82 -1.24
CA PHE A 76 -15.44 -1.18 -2.32
C PHE A 76 -14.15 -0.35 -2.29
N VAL A 77 -14.27 0.98 -2.09
CA VAL A 77 -13.11 1.86 -1.95
C VAL A 77 -12.31 1.51 -0.70
N ALA A 78 -12.97 1.30 0.45
CA ALA A 78 -12.30 0.93 1.69
C ALA A 78 -11.53 -0.38 1.57
N VAL A 79 -12.11 -1.42 0.96
CA VAL A 79 -11.43 -2.70 0.71
C VAL A 79 -10.26 -2.52 -0.26
N SER A 80 -10.43 -1.72 -1.31
CA SER A 80 -9.36 -1.45 -2.28
C SER A 80 -8.18 -0.70 -1.64
N VAL A 81 -8.45 0.25 -0.75
CA VAL A 81 -7.43 0.94 0.05
C VAL A 81 -6.75 -0.04 1.01
N ALA A 82 -7.53 -0.87 1.72
CA ALA A 82 -6.99 -1.88 2.62
C ALA A 82 -6.05 -2.85 1.89
N LEU A 83 -6.43 -3.31 0.70
CA LEU A 83 -5.62 -4.18 -0.16
C LEU A 83 -4.37 -3.49 -0.73
N SER A 84 -4.34 -2.17 -0.83
CA SER A 84 -3.17 -1.40 -1.25
C SER A 84 -2.12 -1.25 -0.13
N THR A 85 -2.54 -1.37 1.14
CA THR A 85 -1.67 -1.27 2.33
C THR A 85 -0.43 -2.17 2.29
N PRO A 86 -0.52 -3.48 1.99
CA PRO A 86 0.65 -4.36 1.94
C PRO A 86 1.65 -3.95 0.86
N TYR A 87 1.20 -3.45 -0.29
CA TYR A 87 2.08 -2.95 -1.35
C TYR A 87 2.82 -1.70 -0.90
N LEU A 88 2.10 -0.75 -0.27
CA LEU A 88 2.71 0.47 0.25
C LEU A 88 3.72 0.16 1.37
N ALA A 89 3.36 -0.75 2.28
CA ALA A 89 4.25 -1.19 3.35
C ALA A 89 5.54 -1.81 2.80
N GLY A 90 5.46 -2.66 1.78
CA GLY A 90 6.65 -3.26 1.16
C GLY A 90 7.55 -2.22 0.46
N VAL A 91 6.97 -1.21 -0.19
CA VAL A 91 7.74 -0.09 -0.77
C VAL A 91 8.46 0.70 0.32
N VAL A 92 7.74 1.09 1.39
CA VAL A 92 8.34 1.83 2.51
C VAL A 92 9.45 1.01 3.17
N LEU A 93 9.24 -0.29 3.38
CA LEU A 93 10.26 -1.18 3.93
C LEU A 93 11.47 -1.30 3.01
N THR A 94 11.27 -1.39 1.70
CA THR A 94 12.37 -1.43 0.72
C THR A 94 13.20 -0.16 0.81
N VAL A 95 12.56 1.01 0.81
CA VAL A 95 13.27 2.29 0.89
C VAL A 95 13.95 2.50 2.25
N ALA A 96 13.34 2.02 3.33
CA ALA A 96 13.87 2.21 4.70
C ALA A 96 15.02 1.27 5.04
N LEU A 97 15.05 0.06 4.48
CA LEU A 97 15.96 -1.01 4.89
C LEU A 97 17.04 -1.32 3.84
N VAL A 98 16.83 -0.95 2.59
CA VAL A 98 17.73 -1.31 1.49
C VAL A 98 18.49 -0.09 1.00
N ASP A 99 19.81 -0.21 0.95
CA ASP A 99 20.67 0.84 0.43
C ASP A 99 20.36 1.12 -1.04
N SER A 100 20.27 2.39 -1.40
CA SER A 100 19.98 2.83 -2.77
C SER A 100 21.15 2.59 -3.71
N ALA A 101 22.36 2.42 -3.18
CA ALA A 101 23.57 2.15 -3.96
C ALA A 101 23.67 0.66 -4.36
N GLY A 102 22.76 0.19 -5.23
CA GLY A 102 22.85 -1.17 -5.79
C GLY A 102 21.52 -1.76 -6.29
N PRO A 103 21.51 -3.03 -6.74
CA PRO A 103 20.30 -3.71 -7.25
C PRO A 103 19.24 -3.96 -6.17
N GLY A 104 19.51 -3.65 -4.90
CA GLY A 104 18.65 -3.97 -3.77
C GLY A 104 17.25 -3.36 -3.85
N TRP A 105 17.10 -2.14 -4.38
CA TRP A 105 15.78 -1.53 -4.57
C TRP A 105 14.94 -2.31 -5.59
N ARG A 106 15.55 -2.80 -6.67
CA ARG A 106 14.86 -3.64 -7.67
C ARG A 106 14.36 -4.93 -7.04
N GLU A 107 15.23 -5.62 -6.31
CA GLU A 107 14.88 -6.87 -5.63
C GLU A 107 13.77 -6.65 -4.60
N GLY A 108 13.87 -5.61 -3.77
CA GLY A 108 12.85 -5.28 -2.77
C GLY A 108 11.49 -4.96 -3.38
N LEU A 109 11.44 -4.25 -4.51
CA LEU A 109 10.20 -3.95 -5.23
C LEU A 109 9.58 -5.21 -5.86
N LEU A 110 10.40 -6.09 -6.43
CA LEU A 110 9.93 -7.37 -6.99
C LEU A 110 9.40 -8.30 -5.90
N LEU A 111 10.11 -8.40 -4.77
CA LEU A 111 9.65 -9.15 -3.60
C LEU A 111 8.37 -8.55 -3.04
N THR A 112 8.25 -7.22 -2.99
CA THR A 112 7.03 -6.53 -2.58
C THR A 112 5.87 -6.89 -3.50
N ALA A 113 6.06 -6.81 -4.82
CA ALA A 113 5.02 -7.17 -5.79
C ALA A 113 4.56 -8.62 -5.63
N LEU A 114 5.49 -9.54 -5.38
CA LEU A 114 5.21 -10.96 -5.16
C LEU A 114 4.46 -11.19 -3.84
N PHE A 115 5.01 -10.71 -2.72
CA PHE A 115 4.49 -11.03 -1.39
C PHE A 115 3.22 -10.26 -1.05
N ALA A 116 3.12 -8.98 -1.44
CA ALA A 116 1.90 -8.20 -1.22
C ALA A 116 0.71 -8.80 -1.99
N GLY A 117 0.95 -9.51 -3.11
CA GLY A 117 -0.06 -10.23 -3.87
C GLY A 117 -0.78 -11.35 -3.09
N PHE A 118 -0.18 -11.91 -2.04
CA PHE A 118 -0.86 -12.90 -1.20
C PHE A 118 -2.08 -12.31 -0.46
N ALA A 119 -2.08 -11.01 -0.17
CA ALA A 119 -3.19 -10.38 0.51
C ALA A 119 -4.50 -10.41 -0.30
N PRO A 120 -4.56 -9.90 -1.55
CA PRO A 120 -5.76 -9.99 -2.38
C PRO A 120 -6.06 -11.43 -2.83
N ILE A 121 -5.05 -12.30 -3.02
CA ILE A 121 -5.27 -13.67 -3.54
C ILE A 121 -5.73 -14.64 -2.44
N ILE A 122 -5.20 -14.56 -1.22
CA ILE A 122 -5.48 -15.56 -0.17
C ILE A 122 -6.18 -14.92 1.02
N LEU A 123 -5.62 -13.84 1.56
CA LEU A 123 -6.13 -13.25 2.80
C LEU A 123 -7.53 -12.69 2.63
N ALA A 124 -7.79 -11.91 1.57
CA ALA A 124 -9.11 -11.33 1.32
C ALA A 124 -10.19 -12.40 1.08
N PRO A 125 -9.98 -13.44 0.25
CA PRO A 125 -10.94 -14.54 0.12
C PRO A 125 -11.15 -15.31 1.43
N ALA A 126 -10.08 -15.55 2.21
CA ALA A 126 -10.20 -16.21 3.51
C ALA A 126 -11.01 -15.37 4.51
N VAL A 127 -10.78 -14.05 4.57
CA VAL A 127 -11.57 -13.13 5.40
C VAL A 127 -13.01 -13.08 4.92
N ALA A 128 -13.25 -13.07 3.61
CA ALA A 128 -14.58 -13.08 3.00
C ALA A 128 -15.39 -14.35 3.32
N VAL A 129 -14.79 -15.52 3.14
CA VAL A 129 -15.50 -16.80 3.26
C VAL A 129 -15.52 -17.33 4.69
N ILE A 130 -14.48 -17.05 5.47
CA ILE A 130 -14.31 -17.65 6.80
C ILE A 130 -14.47 -16.61 7.90
N GLY A 131 -13.89 -15.42 7.73
CA GLY A 131 -13.90 -14.37 8.74
C GLY A 131 -15.28 -13.73 8.92
N LEU A 132 -15.85 -13.22 7.82
CA LEU A 132 -17.14 -12.52 7.81
C LEU A 132 -18.31 -13.37 8.36
N PRO A 133 -18.48 -14.65 7.98
CA PRO A 133 -19.56 -15.47 8.53
C PRO A 133 -19.41 -15.74 10.02
N ARG A 134 -18.18 -15.86 10.52
CA ARG A 134 -17.91 -16.01 11.97
C ARG A 134 -18.21 -14.74 12.77
N LEU A 135 -18.23 -13.58 12.11
CA LEU A 135 -18.65 -12.30 12.67
C LEU A 135 -20.17 -12.07 12.53
N GLY A 136 -20.93 -13.07 12.05
CA GLY A 136 -22.37 -12.98 11.85
C GLY A 136 -22.79 -12.26 10.56
N ILE A 137 -21.84 -11.96 9.67
CA ILE A 137 -22.11 -11.31 8.38
C ILE A 137 -22.18 -12.39 7.31
N ASP A 138 -23.41 -12.86 7.03
CA ASP A 138 -23.67 -13.79 5.95
C ASP A 138 -23.99 -13.04 4.65
N TRP A 139 -23.21 -13.28 3.61
CA TRP A 139 -23.33 -12.56 2.33
C TRP A 139 -23.49 -13.49 1.12
N ASP A 140 -23.18 -14.79 1.26
CA ASP A 140 -23.31 -15.77 0.19
C ASP A 140 -24.48 -16.75 0.46
N PRO A 141 -25.65 -16.56 -0.19
CA PRO A 141 -26.79 -17.45 -0.02
C PRO A 141 -26.56 -18.86 -0.58
N THR A 142 -25.45 -19.09 -1.30
CA THR A 142 -25.10 -20.40 -1.87
C THR A 142 -24.19 -21.25 -0.98
N GLY A 143 -23.89 -20.77 0.24
CA GLY A 143 -23.18 -21.54 1.25
C GLY A 143 -21.67 -21.65 1.02
N TYR A 144 -21.05 -20.64 0.40
CA TYR A 144 -19.58 -20.52 0.30
C TYR A 144 -18.90 -21.65 -0.48
N GLY A 145 -19.58 -22.17 -1.51
CA GLY A 145 -19.09 -23.29 -2.31
C GLY A 145 -17.84 -22.96 -3.15
N PRO A 146 -17.29 -23.97 -3.88
CA PRO A 146 -16.08 -23.83 -4.69
C PRO A 146 -16.16 -22.71 -5.75
N SER A 147 -17.35 -22.45 -6.28
CA SER A 147 -17.60 -21.36 -7.23
C SER A 147 -17.37 -19.98 -6.60
N THR A 148 -17.74 -19.80 -5.34
CA THR A 148 -17.50 -18.54 -4.60
C THR A 148 -16.00 -18.33 -4.40
N TRP A 149 -15.27 -19.37 -4.01
CA TRP A 149 -13.81 -19.33 -3.96
C TRP A 149 -13.20 -18.98 -5.31
N ALA A 150 -13.63 -19.63 -6.39
CA ALA A 150 -13.09 -19.38 -7.73
C ALA A 150 -13.25 -17.91 -8.16
N ILE A 151 -14.41 -17.30 -7.91
CA ILE A 151 -14.67 -15.89 -8.24
C ILE A 151 -13.81 -14.95 -7.37
N LEU A 152 -13.68 -15.23 -6.07
CA LEU A 152 -12.87 -14.41 -5.16
C LEU A 152 -11.38 -14.51 -5.47
N LEU A 153 -10.89 -15.72 -5.77
CA LEU A 153 -9.51 -15.97 -6.19
C LEU A 153 -9.22 -15.30 -7.54
N ALA A 154 -10.14 -15.39 -8.50
CA ALA A 154 -9.98 -14.73 -9.80
C ALA A 154 -9.96 -13.20 -9.67
N GLY A 155 -10.87 -12.63 -8.87
CA GLY A 155 -10.88 -11.19 -8.59
C GLY A 155 -9.64 -10.73 -7.82
N GLY A 156 -9.20 -11.51 -6.83
CA GLY A 156 -7.97 -11.27 -6.06
C GLY A 156 -6.72 -11.32 -6.94
N LEU A 157 -6.63 -12.32 -7.81
CA LEU A 157 -5.52 -12.46 -8.78
C LEU A 157 -5.51 -11.31 -9.79
N TRP A 158 -6.68 -10.93 -10.32
CA TRP A 158 -6.80 -9.80 -11.24
C TRP A 158 -6.36 -8.49 -10.58
N TYR A 159 -6.81 -8.23 -9.34
CA TYR A 159 -6.36 -7.08 -8.57
C TYR A 159 -4.86 -7.11 -8.30
N ALA A 160 -4.32 -8.25 -7.87
CA ALA A 160 -2.90 -8.43 -7.57
C ALA A 160 -2.04 -8.15 -8.81
N PHE A 161 -2.48 -8.63 -9.97
CA PHE A 161 -1.83 -8.39 -11.25
C PHE A 161 -1.77 -6.89 -11.55
N LEU A 162 -2.91 -6.20 -11.50
CA LEU A 162 -2.98 -4.75 -11.78
C LEU A 162 -2.13 -3.92 -10.80
N ALA A 163 -2.10 -4.31 -9.52
CA ALA A 163 -1.28 -3.66 -8.51
C ALA A 163 0.23 -3.94 -8.67
N ALA A 164 0.60 -5.10 -9.23
CA ALA A 164 2.00 -5.48 -9.45
C ALA A 164 2.61 -4.83 -10.70
N VAL A 165 1.86 -4.64 -11.78
CA VAL A 165 2.32 -3.97 -13.03
C VAL A 165 3.20 -2.73 -12.79
N PRO A 166 2.76 -1.73 -12.00
CA PRO A 166 3.53 -0.51 -11.78
C PRO A 166 4.81 -0.72 -10.97
N LEU A 167 4.79 -1.61 -9.97
CA LEU A 167 5.99 -1.98 -9.21
C LEU A 167 7.03 -2.65 -10.10
N VAL A 168 6.57 -3.55 -10.97
CA VAL A 168 7.42 -4.21 -11.96
C VAL A 168 7.94 -3.19 -12.99
N ALA A 169 7.09 -2.29 -13.47
CA ALA A 169 7.50 -1.24 -14.40
C ALA A 169 8.58 -0.32 -13.78
N LEU A 170 8.45 0.05 -12.51
CA LEU A 170 9.43 0.83 -11.78
C LEU A 170 10.74 0.05 -11.59
N ALA A 171 10.65 -1.22 -11.20
CA ALA A 171 11.81 -2.11 -11.08
C ALA A 171 12.58 -2.28 -12.40
N VAL A 172 11.86 -2.38 -13.53
CA VAL A 172 12.44 -2.44 -14.88
C VAL A 172 13.04 -1.09 -15.30
N GLY A 173 12.40 0.03 -14.99
CA GLY A 173 12.95 1.36 -15.23
C GLY A 173 14.30 1.58 -14.56
N MET A 174 14.43 1.13 -13.31
CA MET A 174 15.70 1.10 -12.56
C MET A 174 16.74 0.10 -13.12
N ALA A 175 16.40 -0.67 -14.15
CA ALA A 175 17.31 -1.58 -14.84
C ALA A 175 17.87 -1.02 -16.15
N LEU A 176 17.32 0.08 -16.66
CA LEU A 176 17.78 0.70 -17.89
C LEU A 176 19.03 1.56 -17.65
N PRO A 177 19.91 1.70 -18.66
CA PRO A 177 21.09 2.56 -18.55
C PRO A 177 20.66 4.01 -18.31
N GLY A 178 21.00 4.54 -17.12
CA GLY A 178 20.51 5.81 -16.60
C GLY A 178 19.67 5.69 -15.33
N GLY A 179 19.28 4.48 -14.92
CA GLY A 179 18.75 4.20 -13.59
C GLY A 179 19.89 4.22 -12.57
N TYR A 180 19.99 5.33 -11.85
CA TYR A 180 20.96 5.58 -10.77
C TYR A 180 20.58 4.86 -9.49
#